data_AF-A0A2D7Z764-F1
#
_entry.id   AF-A0A2D7Z764-F1
#
_cell.length_a   1.000
_cell.length_b   1.000
_cell.length_c   1.000
_cell.angle_alpha   90.00
_cell.angle_beta   90.00
_cell.angle_gamma   90.00
#
_symmetry.space_group_name_H-M   'P 1'
#
loop_
_entity.id
_entity.type
_entity.pdbx_description
1 polymer ?
#
loop_
_entity_poly.entity_id
_entity_poly.type
_entity_poly.pdbx_seq_one_letter_code
_entity_poly.pdbx_strand_id
1 'polypeptide(L)'
;MPEPEFSHPFEVAGLAGRHQLSLTLAPAVCAALAARFDVVAIADATADLMLVRGVAGRVVVTGRMRARITQTCVVSGDDFEVIVDETFDEVFHDGVDAVADALDLDPDAAEAEPVVDGII
;
A
#
# COMPACT_ATOMS: atom_id res chain seq x y z
N MET A 1 -11.00 0.37 -13.85
CA MET A 1 -9.90 1.03 -13.12
C MET A 1 -8.60 0.62 -13.81
N PRO A 2 -7.60 1.51 -13.99
CA PRO A 2 -6.32 1.09 -14.54
C PRO A 2 -5.69 0.00 -13.65
N GLU A 3 -4.96 -0.93 -14.26
CA GLU A 3 -4.23 -1.94 -13.49
C GLU A 3 -3.14 -1.25 -12.64
N PRO A 4 -3.02 -1.58 -11.35
CA PRO A 4 -2.01 -0.98 -10.49
C PRO A 4 -0.61 -1.36 -10.98
N GLU A 5 0.29 -0.39 -11.02
CA GLU A 5 1.66 -0.54 -11.52
C GLU A 5 2.53 -1.44 -10.60
N PHE A 6 2.03 -1.69 -9.40
CA PHE A 6 2.59 -2.61 -8.42
C PHE A 6 1.46 -3.34 -7.69
N SER A 7 1.39 -4.65 -7.84
CA SER A 7 0.54 -5.54 -7.06
C SER A 7 1.37 -6.75 -6.63
N HIS A 8 1.28 -7.12 -5.37
CA HIS A 8 2.04 -8.24 -4.81
C HIS A 8 1.08 -9.22 -4.14
N PRO A 9 0.44 -10.11 -4.92
CA PRO A 9 -0.66 -10.93 -4.45
C PRO A 9 -0.23 -11.90 -3.35
N PHE A 10 -0.95 -11.93 -2.24
CA PHE A 10 -0.74 -12.85 -1.12
C PHE A 10 -1.96 -13.75 -0.87
N GLU A 11 -1.75 -15.07 -0.81
CA GLU A 11 -2.80 -16.01 -0.42
C GLU A 11 -3.09 -15.92 1.08
N VAL A 12 -4.32 -15.53 1.42
CA VAL A 12 -4.78 -15.36 2.82
C VAL A 12 -4.73 -16.69 3.60
N ALA A 13 -4.95 -17.82 2.93
CA ALA A 13 -4.92 -19.15 3.55
C ALA A 13 -3.52 -19.54 4.07
N GLY A 14 -2.45 -18.98 3.50
CA GLY A 14 -1.06 -19.24 3.88
C GLY A 14 -0.56 -18.43 5.08
N LEU A 15 -1.31 -17.41 5.51
CA LEU A 15 -0.95 -16.54 6.63
C LEU A 15 -1.19 -17.22 7.99
N ALA A 16 -0.21 -18.00 8.45
CA ALA A 16 -0.16 -18.51 9.81
C ALA A 16 0.50 -17.49 10.75
N GLY A 17 -0.31 -16.74 11.50
CA GLY A 17 0.19 -15.79 12.50
C GLY A 17 0.65 -14.45 11.91
N ARG A 18 1.91 -14.09 12.14
CA ARG A 18 2.53 -12.85 11.65
C ARG A 18 3.47 -13.16 10.50
N HIS A 19 3.30 -12.47 9.38
CA HIS A 19 4.15 -12.61 8.21
C HIS A 19 4.81 -11.29 7.87
N GLN A 20 6.13 -11.29 7.75
CA GLN A 20 6.91 -10.09 7.42
C GLN A 20 7.43 -10.17 5.99
N LEU A 21 7.36 -9.06 5.27
CA LEU A 21 7.77 -8.95 3.88
C LEU A 21 8.60 -7.69 3.71
N SER A 22 9.70 -7.78 2.97
CA SER A 22 10.47 -6.61 2.55
C SER A 22 10.52 -6.61 1.03
N LEU A 23 10.00 -5.54 0.43
CA LEU A 23 9.91 -5.34 -1.01
C LEU A 23 10.87 -4.24 -1.43
N THR A 24 11.52 -4.45 -2.56
CA THR A 24 12.27 -3.41 -3.27
C THR A 24 11.63 -3.26 -4.64
N LEU A 25 11.21 -2.04 -4.97
CA LEU A 25 10.53 -1.78 -6.23
C LEU A 25 11.54 -1.84 -7.38
N ALA A 26 11.15 -2.53 -8.45
CA ALA A 26 11.96 -2.59 -9.66
C ALA A 26 12.00 -1.22 -10.35
N PRO A 27 13.08 -0.87 -11.09
CA PRO A 27 13.19 0.43 -11.74
C PRO A 27 12.01 0.78 -12.67
N ALA A 28 11.43 -0.21 -13.35
CA ALA A 28 10.25 -0.02 -14.20
C ALA A 28 9.01 0.41 -13.41
N VAL A 29 8.83 -0.14 -12.21
CA VAL A 29 7.74 0.23 -11.30
C VAL A 29 7.95 1.65 -10.78
N CYS A 30 9.18 1.99 -10.36
CA CYS A 30 9.52 3.35 -9.93
C CYS A 30 9.22 4.39 -11.03
N ALA A 31 9.52 4.09 -12.29
CA ALA A 31 9.21 4.98 -13.41
C ALA A 31 7.70 5.15 -13.63
N ALA A 32 6.93 4.06 -13.52
CA ALA A 32 5.47 4.10 -13.68
C ALA A 32 4.81 4.88 -12.52
N LEU A 33 5.27 4.68 -11.29
CA LEU A 33 4.83 5.45 -10.12
C LEU A 33 5.21 6.93 -10.23
N ALA A 34 6.41 7.25 -10.73
CA ALA A 34 6.81 8.63 -10.95
C ALA A 34 5.85 9.36 -11.90
N ALA A 35 5.48 8.70 -13.00
CA ALA A 35 4.49 9.22 -13.95
C ALA A 35 3.09 9.36 -13.34
N ARG A 36 2.66 8.39 -12.51
CA ARG A 36 1.34 8.42 -11.86
C ARG A 36 1.22 9.52 -10.82
N PHE A 37 2.27 9.77 -10.05
CA PHE A 37 2.31 10.79 -9.01
C PHE A 37 2.79 12.16 -9.48
N ASP A 38 3.09 12.30 -10.78
CA ASP A 38 3.60 13.54 -11.39
C ASP A 38 4.85 14.09 -10.68
N VAL A 39 5.77 13.18 -10.30
CA VAL A 39 7.09 13.53 -9.74
C VAL A 39 8.18 13.30 -10.79
N VAL A 40 9.26 14.07 -10.71
CA VAL A 40 10.34 14.05 -11.72
C VAL A 40 10.96 12.66 -11.85
N ALA A 41 11.26 12.02 -10.71
CA ALA A 41 11.81 10.67 -10.68
C ALA A 41 11.62 10.02 -9.31
N ILE A 42 11.62 8.68 -9.29
CA ILE A 42 11.78 7.87 -8.09
C ILE A 42 13.06 7.05 -8.29
N ALA A 43 14.12 7.35 -7.53
CA ALA A 43 15.42 6.71 -7.67
C ALA A 43 15.41 5.29 -7.10
N ASP A 44 14.82 5.13 -5.92
CA ASP A 44 14.54 3.84 -5.31
C ASP A 44 13.36 3.95 -4.34
N ALA A 45 12.70 2.83 -4.14
CA ALA A 45 11.63 2.67 -3.17
C ALA A 45 11.67 1.26 -2.56
N THR A 46 11.53 1.19 -1.25
CA THR A 46 11.42 -0.05 -0.48
C THR A 46 10.20 0.02 0.42
N ALA A 47 9.62 -1.14 0.70
CA ALA A 47 8.50 -1.27 1.62
C ALA A 47 8.73 -2.46 2.54
N ASP A 48 8.66 -2.22 3.85
CA ASP A 48 8.66 -3.27 4.86
C ASP A 48 7.21 -3.42 5.36
N LEU A 49 6.64 -4.61 5.23
CA LEU A 49 5.25 -4.91 5.59
C LEU A 49 5.17 -6.03 6.63
N MET A 50 4.15 -5.96 7.47
CA MET A 50 3.76 -6.94 8.46
C MET A 50 2.28 -7.24 8.27
N LEU A 51 1.99 -8.47 7.85
CA LEU A 51 0.65 -8.98 7.64
C LEU A 51 0.26 -9.84 8.85
N VAL A 52 -0.90 -9.56 9.41
CA VAL A 52 -1.43 -10.28 10.58
C VAL A 52 -2.86 -10.68 10.29
N ARG A 53 -3.15 -11.98 10.39
CA ARG A 53 -4.52 -12.47 10.29
C ARG A 53 -5.29 -12.11 11.56
N GLY A 54 -6.34 -11.31 11.39
CA GLY A 54 -7.27 -10.90 12.43
C GLY A 54 -8.44 -11.87 12.62
N VAL A 55 -9.40 -11.46 13.43
CA VAL A 55 -10.67 -12.18 13.64
C VAL A 55 -11.62 -11.97 12.46
N ALA A 56 -12.54 -12.91 12.24
CA ALA A 56 -13.61 -12.81 11.23
C ALA A 56 -13.10 -12.48 9.81
N GLY A 57 -12.11 -13.23 9.32
CA GLY A 57 -11.63 -13.09 7.94
C GLY A 57 -10.78 -11.85 7.66
N ARG A 58 -10.62 -10.93 8.63
CA ARG A 58 -9.83 -9.71 8.46
C ARG A 58 -8.33 -10.00 8.39
N VAL A 59 -7.60 -9.26 7.57
CA VAL A 59 -6.14 -9.24 7.50
C VAL A 59 -5.68 -7.80 7.70
N VAL A 60 -4.89 -7.56 8.73
CA VAL A 60 -4.29 -6.25 9.00
C VAL A 60 -2.90 -6.23 8.39
N VAL A 61 -2.65 -5.26 7.52
CA VAL A 61 -1.35 -5.00 6.91
C VAL A 61 -0.85 -3.69 7.47
N THR A 62 0.28 -3.75 8.18
CA THR A 62 1.01 -2.54 8.58
C THR A 62 2.30 -2.49 7.80
N GLY A 63 2.71 -1.31 7.37
CA GLY A 63 3.93 -1.19 6.61
C GLY A 63 4.63 0.15 6.77
N ARG A 64 5.87 0.20 6.31
CA ARG A 64 6.69 1.40 6.23
C ARG A 64 7.32 1.45 4.86
N MET A 65 7.02 2.52 4.12
CA MET A 65 7.57 2.77 2.80
C MET A 65 8.66 3.84 2.89
N ARG A 66 9.80 3.56 2.26
CA ARG A 66 10.88 4.54 2.08
C ARG A 66 11.15 4.72 0.61
N ALA A 67 11.17 5.95 0.14
CA ALA A 67 11.49 6.27 -1.25
C ALA A 67 12.37 7.51 -1.35
N ARG A 68 13.28 7.51 -2.32
CA ARG A 68 14.06 8.69 -2.69
C ARG A 68 13.52 9.24 -4.00
N ILE A 69 12.91 10.41 -3.94
CA ILE A 69 12.20 11.01 -5.06
C ILE A 69 12.80 12.36 -5.43
N THR A 70 12.76 12.70 -6.71
CA THR A 70 13.12 14.03 -7.21
C THR A 70 11.83 14.79 -7.49
N GLN A 71 11.74 16.00 -6.96
CA GLN A 71 10.60 16.88 -7.11
C GLN A 71 11.07 18.23 -7.65
N THR A 72 10.20 18.91 -8.38
CA THR A 72 10.44 20.30 -8.78
C THR A 72 9.91 21.24 -7.71
N CYS A 73 10.75 22.15 -7.25
CA CYS A 73 10.35 23.20 -6.30
C CYS A 73 9.33 24.13 -6.96
N VAL A 74 8.12 24.22 -6.40
CA VAL A 74 7.05 25.08 -6.94
C VAL A 74 7.44 26.57 -6.93
N VAL A 75 8.35 26.98 -6.03
CA VAL A 75 8.78 28.38 -5.91
C VAL A 75 9.94 28.71 -6.83
N SER A 76 11.00 27.90 -6.85
CA SER A 76 12.21 28.19 -7.64
C SER A 76 12.22 27.55 -9.02
N GLY A 77 11.45 26.49 -9.22
CA GLY A 77 11.49 25.66 -10.43
C GLY A 77 12.68 24.70 -10.49
N ASP A 78 13.52 24.64 -9.45
CA ASP A 78 14.68 23.75 -9.41
C ASP A 78 14.29 22.36 -8.92
N ASP A 79 14.94 21.34 -9.48
CA ASP A 79 14.78 19.97 -9.03
C ASP A 79 15.62 19.72 -7.77
N PHE A 80 15.02 19.05 -6.80
CA PHE A 80 15.69 18.64 -5.57
C PHE A 80 15.24 17.26 -5.11
N GLU A 81 16.11 16.61 -4.34
CA GLU A 81 15.87 15.29 -3.81
C GLU A 81 15.14 15.35 -2.46
N VAL A 82 14.17 14.47 -2.29
CA VAL A 82 13.37 14.29 -1.08
C VAL A 82 13.34 12.82 -0.70
N ILE A 83 13.49 12.55 0.59
CA ILE A 83 13.27 11.22 1.16
C ILE A 83 11.86 11.19 1.72
N VAL A 84 11.04 10.28 1.20
CA VAL A 84 9.73 9.92 1.76
C VAL A 84 9.95 8.74 2.67
N ASP A 85 9.48 8.81 3.91
CA ASP A 85 9.57 7.73 4.89
C ASP A 85 8.29 7.72 5.72
N GLU A 86 7.30 6.98 5.23
CA GLU A 86 5.93 6.99 5.74
C GLU A 86 5.50 5.61 6.22
N THR A 87 4.67 5.58 7.24
CA THR A 87 4.01 4.36 7.71
C THR A 87 2.57 4.31 7.23
N PHE A 88 2.06 3.12 6.95
CA PHE A 88 0.67 2.91 6.58
C PHE A 88 0.11 1.69 7.32
N ASP A 89 -1.20 1.69 7.49
CA ASP A 89 -1.97 0.60 8.05
C ASP A 89 -3.27 0.43 7.24
N GLU A 90 -3.53 -0.80 6.84
CA GLU A 90 -4.62 -1.14 5.93
C GLU A 90 -5.25 -2.45 6.37
N VAL A 91 -6.57 -2.55 6.23
CA VAL A 91 -7.34 -3.71 6.68
C VAL A 91 -8.12 -4.29 5.50
N PHE A 92 -7.87 -5.57 5.22
CA PHE A 92 -8.57 -6.35 4.21
C PHE A 92 -9.60 -7.28 4.87
N HIS A 93 -10.75 -7.54 4.25
CA HIS A 93 -11.78 -8.48 4.73
C HIS A 93 -12.30 -9.41 3.63
N ASP A 94 -12.76 -10.62 3.99
CA ASP A 94 -13.43 -11.48 3.03
C ASP A 94 -14.78 -10.86 2.67
N GLY A 95 -14.97 -10.53 1.39
CA GLY A 95 -16.06 -9.69 0.89
C GLY A 95 -17.48 -10.26 1.00
N VAL A 96 -17.79 -11.13 1.97
CA VAL A 96 -19.12 -11.70 2.19
C VAL A 96 -19.97 -10.84 3.16
N ASP A 97 -19.36 -9.96 3.97
CA ASP A 97 -20.08 -9.11 4.94
C ASP A 97 -19.73 -7.61 4.87
N ALA A 98 -19.30 -7.10 3.71
CA ALA A 98 -19.03 -5.67 3.52
C ALA A 98 -20.26 -4.75 3.72
N VAL A 99 -21.46 -5.30 3.84
CA VAL A 99 -22.74 -4.56 3.92
C VAL A 99 -23.45 -4.66 5.27
N ALA A 100 -22.97 -5.45 6.23
CA ALA A 100 -23.62 -5.57 7.54
C ALA A 100 -23.01 -4.64 8.61
N ASP A 101 -21.72 -4.32 8.53
CA ASP A 101 -21.02 -3.45 9.49
C ASP A 101 -21.00 -1.96 9.07
N ALA A 102 -21.53 -1.61 7.89
CA ALA A 102 -21.65 -0.22 7.42
C ALA A 102 -22.68 0.63 8.21
N LEU A 103 -23.27 0.09 9.28
CA LEU A 103 -24.26 0.78 10.11
C LEU A 103 -23.67 1.36 11.41
N ASP A 104 -22.38 1.15 11.69
CA ASP A 104 -21.67 1.75 12.83
C ASP A 104 -20.43 2.55 12.34
N LEU A 105 -20.62 3.32 11.28
CA LEU A 105 -19.60 4.17 10.65
C LEU A 105 -19.14 5.27 11.62
N ASP A 106 -18.01 5.04 12.29
CA ASP A 106 -17.13 6.14 12.69
C ASP A 106 -16.60 6.79 11.38
N PRO A 107 -16.91 8.06 11.10
CA PRO A 107 -16.48 8.72 9.87
C PRO A 107 -14.95 8.85 9.74
N ASP A 108 -14.19 8.58 10.81
CA ASP A 108 -12.72 8.55 10.82
C ASP A 108 -12.12 7.12 10.74
N ALA A 109 -12.93 6.06 10.68
CA ALA A 109 -12.42 4.71 10.48
C ALA A 109 -12.04 4.50 9.01
N ALA A 110 -10.82 3.99 8.76
CA ALA A 110 -10.37 3.63 7.41
C ALA A 110 -11.36 2.65 6.76
N GLU A 111 -11.86 3.00 5.57
CA GLU A 111 -12.73 2.11 4.79
C GLU A 111 -11.94 0.85 4.40
N ALA A 112 -12.41 -0.32 4.82
CA ALA A 112 -11.66 -1.57 4.67
C ALA A 112 -11.78 -2.14 3.25
N GLU A 113 -10.66 -2.59 2.68
CA GLU A 113 -10.60 -3.09 1.30
C GLU A 113 -11.07 -4.56 1.18
N PRO A 114 -11.80 -4.94 0.12
CA PRO A 114 -12.26 -6.32 -0.05
C PRO A 114 -11.12 -7.24 -0.53
N VAL A 115 -11.00 -8.42 0.06
CA VAL A 115 -10.18 -9.53 -0.46
C VAL A 115 -10.84 -10.05 -1.73
N VAL A 116 -10.12 -10.10 -2.85
CA VAL A 116 -10.62 -10.58 -4.14
C VAL A 116 -10.03 -11.96 -4.43
N ASP A 117 -10.90 -12.97 -4.62
CA ASP A 117 -10.50 -14.35 -4.95
C ASP A 117 -9.49 -15.00 -3.96
N GLY A 118 -9.52 -14.57 -2.68
CA GLY A 118 -8.61 -15.08 -1.64
C GLY A 118 -7.20 -14.49 -1.66
N ILE A 119 -7.02 -13.43 -2.45
CA ILE A 119 -5.77 -12.72 -2.65
C ILE A 119 -5.93 -11.27 -2.17
N ILE A 120 -4.90 -10.75 -1.50
CA ILE A 120 -4.68 -9.33 -1.23
C ILE A 120 -3.46 -8.83 -2.01
#